data_AF-U2QX26-F1
#
_entry.id   AF-U2QX26-F1
#
_cell.length_a   1.000
_cell.length_b   1.000
_cell.length_c   1.000
_cell.angle_alpha   90.00
_cell.angle_beta   90.00
_cell.angle_gamma   90.00
#
_symmetry.space_group_name_H-M   'P 1'
#
loop_
_entity.id
_entity.type
_entity.pdbx_description
1 polymer ?
#
loop_
_entity_poly.entity_id
_entity_poly.type
_entity_poly.pdbx_seq_one_letter_code
_entity_poly.pdbx_strand_id
1 'polypeptide(L)'
;MAHTALTPVFVGLRTGLHVLFVVLAGLVIVRALVVPSSSTIAIVAVAVVLIATYFVGAALARGAGARGRAAGLIWLTLLTVEWATLLWLSTEAAYLVFPLFFLYLHLLGGRWGAVAILLSTAAAIVALGLHGGWTVGGVVGPLVGAGVALLIGLGYQALAREAAEREALMRELLDTRDQLAVTEHESGVLAERARLAREIHDTLAQGLSSIQLLLHAAERAAPDGPGVDHIRLARETAATGLADARRFIRELAPPDLDDQGLGGALRRL
;
A
#
# COMPACT_ATOMS: atom_id res chain seq x y z
N MET A 1 -9.70 -1.47 8.02
CA MET A 1 -8.84 -0.41 7.46
C MET A 1 -7.45 -0.67 7.98
N ALA A 2 -6.47 -0.96 7.12
CA ALA A 2 -5.08 -1.15 7.56
C ALA A 2 -4.61 0.17 8.19
N HIS A 3 -4.17 0.11 9.45
CA HIS A 3 -3.59 1.26 10.13
C HIS A 3 -2.21 1.52 9.53
N THR A 4 -2.12 2.35 8.50
CA THR A 4 -0.84 2.84 7.99
C THR A 4 -0.20 3.70 9.09
N ALA A 5 1.12 3.62 9.28
CA ALA A 5 1.87 4.36 10.31
C ALA A 5 1.63 5.89 10.26
N LEU A 6 1.13 6.41 9.15
CA LEU A 6 0.84 7.83 8.94
C LEU A 6 -0.60 8.25 9.24
N THR A 7 -1.52 7.31 9.47
CA THR A 7 -2.92 7.60 9.85
C THR A 7 -3.03 8.64 10.99
N PRO A 8 -2.26 8.56 12.09
CA PRO A 8 -2.32 9.60 13.13
C PRO A 8 -1.87 10.98 12.64
N VAL A 9 -0.93 11.06 11.69
CA VAL A 9 -0.47 12.33 11.11
C VAL A 9 -1.56 12.95 10.23
N PHE A 10 -2.22 12.15 9.38
CA PHE A 10 -3.33 12.59 8.54
C PHE A 10 -4.51 13.10 9.39
N VAL A 11 -4.85 12.38 10.46
CA VAL A 11 -5.89 12.79 11.41
C VAL A 11 -5.49 14.06 12.15
N GLY A 12 -4.24 14.15 12.60
CA GLY A 12 -3.68 15.33 13.29
C GLY A 12 -3.75 16.59 12.43
N LEU A 13 -3.28 16.53 11.18
CA LEU A 13 -3.31 17.66 10.25
C LEU A 13 -4.73 18.11 9.91
N ARG A 14 -5.63 17.15 9.64
CA ARG A 14 -7.03 17.47 9.39
C ARG A 14 -7.66 18.14 10.61
N THR A 15 -7.41 17.61 11.81
CA THR A 15 -7.92 18.19 13.06
C THR A 15 -7.35 19.58 13.28
N GLY A 16 -6.05 19.76 13.06
CA GLY A 16 -5.38 21.05 13.10
C GLY A 16 -6.00 22.07 12.15
N LEU A 17 -6.33 21.67 10.91
CA LEU A 17 -7.02 22.54 9.95
C LEU A 17 -8.42 22.96 10.43
N HIS A 18 -9.21 22.03 10.97
CA HIS A 18 -10.53 22.34 11.54
C HIS A 18 -10.42 23.32 12.72
N VAL A 19 -9.49 23.06 13.64
CA VAL A 19 -9.25 23.93 14.80
C VAL A 19 -8.80 25.31 14.34
N LEU A 20 -7.82 25.39 13.45
CA LEU A 20 -7.30 26.65 12.89
C LEU A 20 -8.41 27.46 12.23
N PHE A 21 -9.22 26.82 11.38
CA PHE A 21 -10.32 27.49 10.67
C PHE A 21 -11.36 28.05 11.65
N VAL A 22 -11.80 27.25 12.63
CA VAL A 22 -12.79 27.68 13.63
C VAL A 22 -12.24 28.81 14.51
N VAL A 23 -10.98 28.72 14.95
CA VAL A 23 -10.35 29.75 15.78
C VAL A 23 -10.25 31.07 15.02
N LEU A 24 -9.81 31.05 13.76
CA LEU A 24 -9.68 32.26 12.94
C LEU A 24 -11.04 32.85 12.55
N ALA A 25 -12.03 32.01 12.23
CA ALA A 25 -13.40 32.49 11.96
C ALA A 25 -14.02 33.08 13.23
N GLY A 26 -13.81 32.44 14.38
CA GLY A 26 -14.20 32.94 15.69
C GLY A 26 -13.54 34.28 16.03
N LEU A 27 -12.25 34.46 15.71
CA LEU A 27 -11.54 35.73 15.86
C LEU A 27 -12.22 36.85 15.06
N VAL A 28 -12.59 36.61 13.80
CA VAL A 28 -13.30 37.58 12.96
C VAL A 28 -14.63 38.00 13.59
N ILE A 29 -15.41 37.03 14.07
CA ILE A 29 -16.70 37.28 14.73
C ILE A 29 -16.49 38.08 16.03
N VAL A 30 -15.58 37.64 16.90
CA VAL A 30 -15.30 38.31 18.18
C VAL A 30 -14.82 39.73 17.95
N ARG A 31 -13.92 39.96 16.99
CA ARG A 31 -13.45 41.32 16.65
C ARG A 31 -14.58 42.23 16.18
N ALA A 32 -15.47 41.73 15.32
CA ALA A 32 -16.62 42.49 14.82
C ALA A 32 -17.61 42.87 15.93
N LEU A 33 -17.70 42.07 17.00
CA LEU A 33 -18.56 42.34 18.16
C LEU A 33 -17.90 43.26 19.20
N VAL A 34 -16.58 43.15 19.39
CA VAL A 34 -15.82 43.98 20.35
C VAL A 34 -15.64 45.41 19.83
N VAL A 35 -15.49 45.59 18.52
CA VAL A 35 -15.37 46.90 17.87
C VAL A 35 -16.47 47.02 16.81
N PRO A 36 -17.71 47.38 17.20
CA PRO A 36 -18.84 47.42 16.27
C PRO A 36 -18.68 48.47 15.18
N SER A 37 -19.16 48.15 13.99
CA SER A 37 -19.28 49.04 12.84
C SER A 37 -20.65 48.86 12.19
N SER A 38 -20.98 49.70 11.20
CA SER A 38 -22.21 49.54 10.39
C SER A 38 -22.30 48.18 9.69
N SER A 39 -21.16 47.50 9.48
CA SER A 39 -21.08 46.21 8.80
C SER A 39 -21.05 45.02 9.77
N THR A 40 -21.11 45.21 11.10
CA THR A 40 -20.97 44.12 12.08
C THR A 40 -21.95 42.97 11.83
N ILE A 41 -23.23 43.26 11.59
CA ILE A 41 -24.24 42.21 11.32
C ILE A 41 -23.88 41.42 10.06
N ALA A 42 -23.45 42.11 9.00
CA ALA A 42 -23.04 41.48 7.75
C ALA A 42 -21.79 40.61 7.94
N ILE A 43 -20.77 41.10 8.66
CA ILE A 43 -19.54 40.34 8.95
C ILE A 43 -19.87 39.05 9.69
N VAL A 44 -20.68 39.13 10.75
CA VAL A 44 -21.07 37.95 11.54
C VAL A 44 -21.90 36.98 10.70
N ALA A 45 -22.87 37.47 9.92
CA ALA A 45 -23.69 36.62 9.06
C ALA A 45 -22.85 35.86 8.03
N VAL A 46 -21.96 36.55 7.31
CA VAL A 46 -21.10 35.91 6.31
C VAL A 46 -20.10 34.95 6.97
N ALA A 47 -19.56 35.28 8.14
CA ALA A 47 -18.66 34.37 8.87
C ALA A 47 -19.38 33.09 9.33
N VAL A 48 -20.62 33.19 9.81
CA VAL A 48 -21.43 32.02 10.17
C VAL A 48 -21.75 31.17 8.94
N VAL A 49 -22.11 31.80 7.82
CA VAL A 49 -22.33 31.10 6.55
C VAL A 49 -21.05 30.38 6.11
N LEU A 50 -19.89 31.05 6.19
CA LEU A 50 -18.59 30.45 5.84
C LEU A 50 -18.24 29.24 6.71
N ILE A 51 -18.52 29.30 8.01
CA ILE A 51 -18.37 28.14 8.91
C ILE A 51 -19.30 27.01 8.49
N ALA A 52 -20.58 27.30 8.20
CA ALA A 52 -21.53 26.30 7.76
C ALA A 52 -21.10 25.67 6.42
N THR A 53 -20.75 26.48 5.42
CA THR A 53 -20.23 26.05 4.12
C THR A 53 -19.02 25.13 4.30
N TYR A 54 -18.06 25.50 5.16
CA TYR A 54 -16.88 24.69 5.44
C TYR A 54 -17.23 23.31 6.01
N PHE A 55 -18.07 23.23 7.03
CA PHE A 55 -18.43 21.96 7.66
C PHE A 55 -19.34 21.09 6.80
N VAL A 56 -20.25 21.69 6.02
CA VAL A 56 -21.09 20.97 5.05
C VAL A 56 -20.20 20.31 3.99
N GLY A 57 -19.26 21.04 3.40
CA GLY A 57 -18.32 20.45 2.44
C GLY A 57 -17.43 19.37 3.07
N ALA A 58 -16.94 19.58 4.30
CA ALA A 58 -16.14 18.59 5.01
C ALA A 58 -16.94 17.32 5.42
N ALA A 59 -18.26 17.41 5.54
CA ALA A 59 -19.14 16.26 5.77
C ALA A 59 -19.42 15.53 4.45
N LEU A 60 -19.76 16.25 3.39
CA LEU A 60 -20.04 15.69 2.06
C LEU A 60 -18.81 15.02 1.45
N ALA A 61 -17.60 15.56 1.69
CA ALA A 61 -16.34 14.98 1.23
C ALA A 61 -16.06 13.58 1.81
N ARG A 62 -16.67 13.20 2.94
CA ARG A 62 -16.51 11.85 3.52
C ARG A 62 -17.29 10.77 2.77
N GLY A 63 -18.29 11.15 1.97
CA GLY A 63 -19.17 10.21 1.26
C GLY A 63 -19.10 10.27 -0.26
N ALA A 64 -18.31 11.19 -0.84
CA ALA A 64 -18.31 11.42 -2.28
C ALA A 64 -17.24 10.60 -3.02
N GLY A 65 -17.68 9.65 -3.86
CA GLY A 65 -16.84 8.96 -4.86
C GLY A 65 -16.47 9.84 -6.07
N ALA A 66 -16.37 9.27 -7.27
CA ALA A 66 -15.84 9.96 -8.48
C ALA A 66 -16.53 11.29 -8.89
N ARG A 67 -17.79 11.54 -8.50
CA ARG A 67 -18.48 12.84 -8.68
C ARG A 67 -17.98 13.95 -7.72
N GLY A 68 -17.07 13.62 -6.80
CA GLY A 68 -16.60 14.51 -5.74
C GLY A 68 -15.71 15.66 -6.21
N ARG A 69 -15.02 15.56 -7.37
CA ARG A 69 -14.08 16.63 -7.80
C ARG A 69 -14.80 17.93 -8.16
N ALA A 70 -15.85 17.87 -8.98
CA ALA A 70 -16.61 19.06 -9.38
C ALA A 70 -17.30 19.71 -8.17
N ALA A 71 -17.93 18.90 -7.31
CA ALA A 71 -18.54 19.38 -6.07
C ALA A 71 -17.51 20.01 -5.12
N GLY A 72 -16.31 19.43 -5.01
CA GLY A 72 -15.21 19.99 -4.24
C GLY A 72 -14.73 21.33 -4.78
N LEU A 73 -14.62 21.48 -6.10
CA LEU A 73 -14.26 22.76 -6.72
C LEU A 73 -15.33 23.84 -6.48
N ILE A 74 -16.62 23.50 -6.63
CA ILE A 74 -17.72 24.43 -6.33
C ILE A 74 -17.66 24.86 -4.87
N TRP A 75 -17.50 23.91 -3.95
CA TRP A 75 -17.38 24.19 -2.52
C TRP A 75 -16.18 25.11 -2.21
N LEU A 76 -15.03 24.83 -2.82
CA LEU A 76 -13.84 25.66 -2.68
C LEU A 76 -14.07 27.07 -3.21
N THR A 77 -14.71 27.21 -4.38
CA THR A 77 -15.05 28.53 -4.94
C THR A 77 -16.00 29.30 -4.03
N LEU A 78 -17.01 28.64 -3.46
CA LEU A 78 -17.92 29.27 -2.50
C LEU A 78 -17.15 29.80 -1.27
N LEU A 79 -16.27 28.99 -0.67
CA LEU A 79 -15.43 29.42 0.45
C LEU A 79 -14.52 30.60 0.09
N THR A 80 -13.93 30.59 -1.11
CA THR A 80 -13.08 31.69 -1.58
C THR A 80 -13.87 32.98 -1.77
N VAL A 81 -15.10 32.90 -2.30
CA VAL A 81 -15.98 34.06 -2.50
C VAL A 81 -16.47 34.62 -1.16
N GLU A 82 -16.89 33.76 -0.24
CA GLU A 82 -17.28 34.15 1.12
C GLU A 82 -16.10 34.80 1.87
N TRP A 83 -14.89 34.23 1.75
CA TRP A 83 -13.67 34.82 2.29
C TRP A 83 -13.35 36.19 1.68
N ALA A 84 -13.42 36.32 0.36
CA ALA A 84 -13.18 37.60 -0.32
C ALA A 84 -14.20 38.66 0.10
N THR A 85 -15.45 38.25 0.31
CA THR A 85 -16.51 39.12 0.85
C THR A 85 -16.18 39.56 2.28
N LEU A 86 -15.77 38.64 3.16
CA LEU A 86 -15.33 38.99 4.51
C LEU A 86 -14.11 39.90 4.52
N LEU A 87 -13.14 39.67 3.63
CA LEU A 87 -11.93 40.47 3.48
C LEU A 87 -12.26 41.91 3.05
N TRP A 88 -13.30 42.08 2.23
CA TRP A 88 -13.81 43.41 1.86
C TRP A 88 -14.50 44.12 3.02
N LEU A 89 -15.12 43.38 3.95
CA LEU A 89 -15.83 43.93 5.09
C LEU A 89 -14.94 44.15 6.32
N SER A 90 -13.86 43.38 6.45
CA SER A 90 -13.00 43.35 7.64
C SER A 90 -11.57 42.91 7.32
N THR A 91 -10.59 43.68 7.79
CA THR A 91 -9.16 43.34 7.67
C THR A 91 -8.78 42.09 8.44
N GLU A 92 -9.50 41.76 9.51
CA GLU A 92 -9.24 40.56 10.34
C GLU A 92 -9.51 39.26 9.57
N ALA A 93 -10.34 39.32 8.51
CA ALA A 93 -10.57 38.16 7.65
C ALA A 93 -9.36 37.80 6.77
N ALA A 94 -8.33 38.64 6.70
CA ALA A 94 -7.09 38.30 6.01
C ALA A 94 -6.42 37.04 6.58
N TYR A 95 -6.55 36.78 7.88
CA TYR A 95 -5.98 35.57 8.50
C TYR A 95 -6.65 34.28 8.02
N LEU A 96 -7.93 34.31 7.64
CA LEU A 96 -8.66 33.15 7.14
C LEU A 96 -8.11 32.61 5.81
N VAL A 97 -7.24 33.35 5.11
CA VAL A 97 -6.55 32.86 3.91
C VAL A 97 -5.64 31.67 4.22
N PHE A 98 -5.12 31.58 5.45
CA PHE A 98 -4.16 30.57 5.84
C PHE A 98 -4.73 29.14 5.78
N PRO A 99 -5.87 28.81 6.41
CA PRO A 99 -6.50 27.50 6.20
C PRO A 99 -6.95 27.26 4.75
N LEU A 100 -7.32 28.32 4.00
CA LEU A 100 -7.66 28.18 2.58
C LEU A 100 -6.46 27.75 1.72
N PHE A 101 -5.23 28.16 2.05
CA PHE A 101 -4.03 27.70 1.34
C PHE A 101 -3.91 26.17 1.33
N PHE A 102 -4.19 25.52 2.45
CA PHE A 102 -4.16 24.06 2.55
C PHE A 102 -5.27 23.41 1.71
N LEU A 103 -6.47 24.02 1.68
CA LEU A 103 -7.55 23.57 0.81
C LEU A 103 -7.22 23.73 -0.67
N TYR A 104 -6.57 24.84 -1.06
CA TYR A 104 -6.09 25.05 -2.43
C TYR A 104 -5.11 23.96 -2.85
N LEU A 105 -4.08 23.70 -2.04
CA LEU A 105 -3.10 22.65 -2.35
C LEU A 105 -3.74 21.26 -2.39
N HIS A 106 -4.71 20.98 -1.52
CA HIS A 106 -5.39 19.69 -1.46
C HIS A 106 -6.31 19.43 -2.66
N LEU A 107 -7.15 20.40 -3.04
CA LEU A 107 -8.18 20.21 -4.09
C LEU A 107 -7.68 20.50 -5.51
N LEU A 108 -6.86 21.54 -5.67
CA LEU A 108 -6.33 21.96 -6.97
C LEU A 108 -5.03 21.22 -7.33
N GLY A 109 -4.38 20.59 -6.35
CA GLY A 109 -3.08 19.93 -6.50
C GLY A 109 -1.92 20.94 -6.50
N GLY A 110 -0.68 20.45 -6.64
CA GLY A 110 0.52 21.27 -6.45
C GLY A 110 0.60 22.55 -7.30
N ARG A 111 0.52 22.42 -8.64
CA ARG A 111 0.72 23.58 -9.54
C ARG A 111 -0.40 24.63 -9.42
N TRP A 112 -1.65 24.20 -9.48
CA TRP A 112 -2.81 25.09 -9.48
C TRP A 112 -3.14 25.59 -8.06
N GLY A 113 -2.86 24.79 -7.04
CA GLY A 113 -2.93 25.22 -5.66
C GLY A 113 -1.89 26.30 -5.35
N ALA A 114 -0.66 26.19 -5.85
CA ALA A 114 0.34 27.24 -5.71
C ALA A 114 -0.09 28.55 -6.40
N VAL A 115 -0.66 28.47 -7.61
CA VAL A 115 -1.23 29.65 -8.29
C VAL A 115 -2.35 30.28 -7.47
N ALA A 116 -3.28 29.48 -6.94
CA ALA A 116 -4.37 29.98 -6.09
C ALA A 116 -3.84 30.65 -4.80
N ILE A 117 -2.81 30.07 -4.16
CA ILE A 117 -2.13 30.68 -3.01
C ILE A 117 -1.58 32.06 -3.38
N LEU A 118 -0.83 32.16 -4.48
CA LEU A 118 -0.23 33.42 -4.92
C LEU A 118 -1.31 34.49 -5.19
N LEU A 119 -2.40 34.11 -5.85
CA LEU A 119 -3.51 35.01 -6.15
C LEU A 119 -4.24 35.48 -4.87
N SER A 120 -4.55 34.57 -3.95
CA SER A 120 -5.23 34.95 -2.71
C SER A 120 -4.31 35.72 -1.76
N THR A 121 -3.00 35.46 -1.78
CA THR A 121 -2.00 36.28 -1.08
C THR A 121 -1.95 37.69 -1.64
N ALA A 122 -1.89 37.85 -2.97
CA ALA A 122 -1.91 39.17 -3.59
C ALA A 122 -3.22 39.92 -3.24
N ALA A 123 -4.37 39.23 -3.30
CA ALA A 123 -5.65 39.80 -2.90
C ALA A 123 -5.66 40.25 -1.43
N ALA A 124 -5.12 39.44 -0.51
CA ALA A 124 -5.00 39.78 0.90
C ALA A 124 -4.12 41.02 1.12
N ILE A 125 -2.96 41.10 0.47
CA ILE A 125 -2.03 42.23 0.58
C ILE A 125 -2.68 43.51 0.06
N VAL A 126 -3.32 43.45 -1.11
CA VAL A 126 -4.01 44.61 -1.70
C VAL A 126 -5.16 45.05 -0.80
N ALA A 127 -5.98 44.13 -0.30
CA ALA A 127 -7.07 44.47 0.60
C ALA A 127 -6.57 45.13 1.88
N LEU A 128 -5.51 44.59 2.51
CA LEU A 128 -4.95 45.20 3.73
C LEU A 128 -4.37 46.59 3.46
N GLY A 129 -3.69 46.77 2.33
CA GLY A 129 -3.15 48.07 1.90
C GLY A 129 -4.25 49.11 1.68
N LEU A 130 -5.37 48.72 1.07
CA LEU A 130 -6.50 49.61 0.81
C LEU A 130 -7.27 50.00 2.09
N HIS A 131 -7.38 49.10 3.07
CA HIS A 131 -8.14 49.36 4.30
C HIS A 131 -7.32 50.09 5.39
N GLY A 132 -6.04 49.75 5.54
CA GLY A 132 -5.21 50.20 6.66
C GLY A 132 -3.91 50.90 6.25
N GLY A 133 -3.71 51.13 4.95
CA GLY A 133 -2.46 51.66 4.39
C GLY A 133 -1.40 50.57 4.17
N TRP A 134 -0.39 50.92 3.37
CA TRP A 134 0.70 50.02 3.02
C TRP A 134 1.69 49.88 4.18
N THR A 135 1.56 48.78 4.92
CA THR A 135 2.43 48.45 6.05
C THR A 135 3.32 47.26 5.75
N VAL A 136 4.50 47.21 6.37
CA VAL A 136 5.41 46.07 6.28
C VAL A 136 4.71 44.79 6.74
N GLY A 137 3.97 44.85 7.86
CA GLY A 137 3.22 43.71 8.38
C GLY A 137 2.15 43.18 7.42
N GLY A 138 1.43 44.07 6.74
CA GLY A 138 0.37 43.69 5.79
C GLY A 138 0.88 43.06 4.49
N VAL A 139 2.16 43.25 4.16
CA VAL A 139 2.81 42.61 3.02
C VAL A 139 3.53 41.33 3.47
N VAL A 140 4.36 41.44 4.51
CA VAL A 140 5.23 40.34 4.98
C VAL A 140 4.40 39.21 5.59
N GLY A 141 3.34 39.51 6.34
CA GLY A 141 2.49 38.49 6.97
C GLY A 141 1.90 37.48 5.97
N PRO A 142 1.13 37.94 4.95
CA PRO A 142 0.61 37.05 3.92
C PRO A 142 1.69 36.33 3.10
N LEU A 143 2.83 36.98 2.82
CA LEU A 143 3.95 36.35 2.11
C LEU A 143 4.58 35.20 2.90
N VAL A 144 4.85 35.43 4.20
CA VAL A 144 5.38 34.39 5.09
C VAL A 144 4.37 33.26 5.25
N GLY A 145 3.09 33.59 5.46
CA GLY A 145 2.02 32.59 5.53
C GLY A 145 1.94 31.72 4.27
N ALA A 146 2.03 32.33 3.08
CA ALA A 146 2.05 31.61 1.81
C ALA A 146 3.29 30.71 1.67
N GLY A 147 4.48 31.23 2.01
CA GLY A 147 5.72 30.45 1.97
C GLY A 147 5.68 29.23 2.90
N VAL A 148 5.21 29.41 4.13
CA VAL A 148 5.02 28.32 5.11
C VAL A 148 3.99 27.30 4.60
N ALA A 149 2.85 27.76 4.08
CA ALA A 149 1.82 26.87 3.56
C ALA A 149 2.30 26.07 2.33
N LEU A 150 3.07 26.68 1.42
CA LEU A 150 3.69 26.00 0.29
C LEU A 150 4.72 24.96 0.77
N LEU A 151 5.59 25.32 1.71
CA LEU A 151 6.61 24.42 2.24
C LEU A 151 5.97 23.21 2.93
N ILE A 152 5.04 23.43 3.85
CA ILE A 152 4.37 22.36 4.58
C ILE A 152 3.48 21.54 3.65
N GLY A 153 2.67 22.21 2.82
CA GLY A 153 1.69 21.54 1.97
C GLY A 153 2.33 20.71 0.86
N LEU A 154 3.37 21.22 0.19
CA LEU A 154 4.10 20.45 -0.83
C LEU A 154 4.97 19.36 -0.20
N GLY A 155 5.65 19.65 0.92
CA GLY A 155 6.43 18.66 1.65
C GLY A 155 5.57 17.49 2.11
N TYR A 156 4.38 17.77 2.63
CA TYR A 156 3.40 16.75 2.99
C TYR A 156 2.92 15.93 1.78
N GLN A 157 2.64 16.56 0.63
CA GLN A 157 2.26 15.84 -0.58
C GLN A 157 3.39 14.91 -1.07
N ALA A 158 4.65 15.32 -0.95
CA ALA A 158 5.79 14.48 -1.29
C ALA A 158 5.88 13.27 -0.35
N LEU A 159 5.81 13.48 0.97
CA LEU A 159 5.83 12.42 1.97
C LEU A 159 4.67 11.43 1.79
N ALA A 160 3.48 11.92 1.45
CA ALA A 160 2.31 11.07 1.22
C ALA A 160 2.48 10.18 -0.03
N ARG A 161 3.14 10.69 -1.08
CA ARG A 161 3.44 9.89 -2.28
C ARG A 161 4.48 8.81 -1.98
N GLU A 162 5.57 9.19 -1.32
CA GLU A 162 6.63 8.26 -0.93
C GLU A 162 6.10 7.15 -0.03
N ALA A 163 5.20 7.48 0.91
CA ALA A 163 4.56 6.49 1.75
C ALA A 163 3.67 5.52 0.97
N ALA A 164 2.92 6.01 -0.01
CA ALA A 164 2.08 5.17 -0.87
C ALA A 164 2.92 4.24 -1.76
N GLU A 165 4.04 4.74 -2.29
CA GLU A 165 5.02 3.94 -3.04
C GLU A 165 5.65 2.87 -2.16
N ARG A 166 6.08 3.23 -0.95
CA ARG A 166 6.62 2.27 0.03
C ARG A 166 5.61 1.20 0.40
N GLU A 167 4.34 1.55 0.57
CA GLU A 167 3.27 0.57 0.84
C GLU A 167 2.99 -0.34 -0.35
N ALA A 168 3.09 0.16 -1.58
CA ALA A 168 3.01 -0.68 -2.79
C ALA A 168 4.18 -1.67 -2.86
N LEU A 169 5.42 -1.20 -2.66
CA LEU A 169 6.61 -2.04 -2.68
C LEU A 169 6.62 -3.09 -1.56
N MET A 170 6.17 -2.75 -0.35
CA MET A 170 6.04 -3.73 0.73
C MET A 170 5.04 -4.83 0.40
N ARG A 171 3.92 -4.48 -0.27
CA ARG A 171 2.94 -5.49 -0.71
C ARG A 171 3.52 -6.41 -1.77
N GLU A 172 4.25 -5.87 -2.74
CA GLU A 172 4.92 -6.64 -3.78
C GLU A 172 6.00 -7.58 -3.21
N LEU A 173 6.80 -7.10 -2.24
CA LEU A 173 7.78 -7.93 -1.55
C LEU A 173 7.16 -9.08 -0.77
N LEU A 174 6.02 -8.85 -0.09
CA LEU A 174 5.31 -9.90 0.63
C LEU A 174 4.75 -10.96 -0.34
N ASP A 175 4.11 -10.53 -1.42
CA ASP A 175 3.57 -11.43 -2.45
C ASP A 175 4.68 -12.29 -3.08
N THR A 176 5.83 -11.68 -3.40
CA THR A 176 6.98 -12.40 -3.96
C THR A 176 7.56 -13.42 -2.97
N ARG A 177 7.63 -13.08 -1.67
CA ARG A 177 8.11 -14.01 -0.64
C ARG A 177 7.18 -15.20 -0.46
N ASP A 178 5.87 -14.98 -0.53
CA ASP A 178 4.89 -16.06 -0.44
C ASP A 178 5.01 -17.01 -1.65
N GLN A 179 5.18 -16.46 -2.86
CA GLN A 179 5.44 -17.26 -4.06
C GLN A 179 6.75 -18.06 -3.98
N LEU A 180 7.81 -17.44 -3.45
CA LEU A 180 9.10 -18.11 -3.26
C LEU A 180 8.96 -19.25 -2.24
N ALA A 181 8.26 -19.02 -1.12
CA ALA A 181 8.05 -20.05 -0.10
C ALA A 181 7.30 -21.27 -0.65
N VAL A 182 6.29 -21.07 -1.50
CA VAL A 182 5.58 -22.16 -2.19
C VAL A 182 6.53 -22.92 -3.11
N THR A 183 7.31 -22.21 -3.93
CA THR A 183 8.25 -22.82 -4.88
C THR A 183 9.36 -23.60 -4.17
N GLU A 184 9.93 -23.04 -3.09
CA GLU A 184 10.95 -23.71 -2.27
C GLU A 184 10.37 -24.95 -1.58
N HIS A 185 9.12 -24.90 -1.11
CA HIS A 185 8.46 -26.05 -0.53
C HIS A 185 8.26 -27.17 -1.55
N GLU A 186 7.75 -26.86 -2.74
CA GLU A 186 7.57 -27.83 -3.83
C GLU A 186 8.91 -28.45 -4.25
N SER A 187 9.95 -27.63 -4.44
CA SER A 187 11.32 -28.09 -4.74
C SER A 187 11.87 -28.96 -3.60
N GLY A 188 11.62 -28.59 -2.35
CA GLY A 188 12.02 -29.35 -1.17
C GLY A 188 11.36 -30.73 -1.11
N VAL A 189 10.05 -30.81 -1.37
CA VAL A 189 9.30 -32.07 -1.43
C VAL A 189 9.83 -32.97 -2.55
N LEU A 190 10.14 -32.42 -3.73
CA LEU A 190 10.71 -33.19 -4.83
C LEU A 190 12.11 -33.71 -4.52
N ALA A 191 12.98 -32.86 -3.95
CA ALA A 191 14.32 -33.25 -3.54
C ALA A 191 14.31 -34.35 -2.47
N GLU A 192 13.39 -34.24 -1.51
CA GLU A 192 13.18 -35.25 -0.46
C GLU A 192 12.72 -36.58 -1.04
N ARG A 193 11.71 -36.57 -1.93
CA ARG A 193 11.23 -37.77 -2.63
C ARG A 193 12.35 -38.46 -3.41
N ALA A 194 13.17 -37.70 -4.13
CA ALA A 194 14.30 -38.24 -4.88
C ALA A 194 15.41 -38.79 -3.97
N ARG A 195 15.61 -38.22 -2.78
CA ARG A 195 16.53 -38.79 -1.76
C ARG A 195 15.98 -40.11 -1.22
N LEU A 196 14.72 -40.13 -0.80
CA LEU A 196 14.07 -41.34 -0.27
C LEU A 196 14.04 -42.47 -1.29
N ALA A 197 13.75 -42.18 -2.56
CA ALA A 197 13.78 -43.18 -3.62
C ALA A 197 15.17 -43.83 -3.78
N ARG A 198 16.25 -43.04 -3.68
CA ARG A 198 17.64 -43.56 -3.73
C ARG A 198 17.99 -44.38 -2.50
N GLU A 199 17.69 -43.89 -1.30
CA GLU A 199 18.00 -44.59 -0.04
C GLU A 199 17.24 -45.93 0.07
N ILE A 200 15.97 -45.95 -0.33
CA ILE A 200 15.15 -47.17 -0.41
C ILE A 200 15.71 -48.11 -1.49
N HIS A 201 16.12 -47.58 -2.65
CA HIS A 201 16.73 -48.39 -3.70
C HIS A 201 18.00 -49.08 -3.21
N ASP A 202 18.93 -48.33 -2.63
CA ASP A 202 20.20 -48.86 -2.15
C ASP A 202 19.95 -49.92 -1.06
N THR A 203 19.09 -49.64 -0.09
CA THR A 203 18.81 -50.57 1.02
C THR A 203 18.06 -51.83 0.57
N LEU A 204 16.93 -51.68 -0.15
CA LEU A 204 16.11 -52.82 -0.54
C LEU A 204 16.78 -53.67 -1.63
N ALA A 205 17.39 -53.04 -2.64
CA ALA A 205 18.04 -53.78 -3.71
C ALA A 205 19.25 -54.56 -3.18
N GLN A 206 20.04 -53.95 -2.31
CA GLN A 206 21.18 -54.63 -1.68
C GLN A 206 20.72 -55.77 -0.76
N GLY A 207 19.72 -55.54 0.09
CA GLY A 207 19.19 -56.56 0.99
C GLY A 207 18.65 -57.78 0.25
N LEU A 208 17.80 -57.56 -0.77
CA LEU A 208 17.20 -58.64 -1.56
C LEU A 208 18.23 -59.37 -2.43
N SER A 209 19.22 -58.65 -2.99
CA SER A 209 20.31 -59.28 -3.74
C SER A 209 21.18 -60.17 -2.85
N SER A 210 21.47 -59.73 -1.61
CA SER A 210 22.18 -60.54 -0.62
C SER A 210 21.41 -61.80 -0.26
N ILE A 211 20.10 -61.68 0.01
CA ILE A 211 19.20 -62.83 0.26
C ILE A 211 19.21 -63.80 -0.93
N GLN A 212 19.12 -63.30 -2.18
CA GLN A 212 19.19 -64.14 -3.36
C GLN A 212 20.52 -64.89 -3.48
N LEU A 213 21.65 -64.23 -3.24
CA LEU A 213 22.98 -64.87 -3.26
C LEU A 213 23.11 -65.96 -2.20
N LEU A 214 22.63 -65.71 -0.97
CA LEU A 214 22.65 -66.69 0.11
C LEU A 214 21.76 -67.90 -0.19
N LEU A 215 20.53 -67.67 -0.69
CA LEU A 215 19.61 -68.74 -1.08
C LEU A 215 20.15 -69.56 -2.27
N HIS A 216 20.81 -68.91 -3.23
CA HIS A 216 21.47 -69.58 -4.35
C HIS A 216 22.64 -70.45 -3.91
N ALA A 217 23.45 -69.97 -2.97
CA ALA A 217 24.53 -70.76 -2.37
C ALA A 217 23.97 -71.97 -1.59
N ALA A 218 22.90 -71.77 -0.83
CA ALA A 218 22.23 -72.84 -0.08
C ALA A 218 21.66 -73.93 -1.01
N GLU A 219 21.02 -73.56 -2.13
CA GLU A 219 20.53 -74.53 -3.13
C GLU A 219 21.68 -75.34 -3.74
N ARG A 220 22.81 -74.69 -4.11
CA ARG A 220 23.95 -75.39 -4.69
C ARG A 220 24.66 -76.34 -3.72
N ALA A 221 24.66 -76.03 -2.43
CA ALA A 221 25.31 -76.85 -1.42
C ALA A 221 24.58 -78.18 -1.15
N ALA A 222 23.26 -78.23 -1.36
CA ALA A 222 22.44 -79.42 -1.15
C ALA A 222 21.32 -79.55 -2.21
N PRO A 223 21.65 -79.95 -3.46
CA PRO A 223 20.71 -79.93 -4.59
C PRO A 223 19.50 -80.84 -4.44
N ASP A 224 19.66 -81.95 -3.72
CA ASP A 224 18.62 -82.97 -3.45
C ASP A 224 18.31 -83.10 -1.95
N GLY A 225 18.69 -82.09 -1.15
CA GLY A 225 18.49 -82.08 0.29
C GLY A 225 17.02 -81.88 0.68
N PRO A 226 16.56 -82.41 1.84
CA PRO A 226 15.22 -82.15 2.34
C PRO A 226 15.02 -80.63 2.53
N GLY A 227 13.98 -80.07 1.88
CA GLY A 227 13.67 -78.64 1.93
C GLY A 227 14.25 -77.79 0.79
N VAL A 228 14.92 -78.38 -0.22
CA VAL A 228 15.42 -77.63 -1.39
C VAL A 228 14.31 -76.89 -2.15
N ASP A 229 13.10 -77.45 -2.18
CA ASP A 229 11.93 -76.80 -2.78
C ASP A 229 11.52 -75.53 -2.03
N HIS A 230 11.67 -75.48 -0.70
CA HIS A 230 11.45 -74.27 0.08
C HIS A 230 12.52 -73.19 -0.19
N ILE A 231 13.78 -73.59 -0.41
CA ILE A 231 14.87 -72.67 -0.78
C ILE A 231 14.60 -72.07 -2.17
N ARG A 232 14.18 -72.88 -3.14
CA ARG A 232 13.79 -72.42 -4.48
C ARG A 232 12.64 -71.41 -4.41
N LEU A 233 11.58 -71.74 -3.67
CA LEU A 233 10.43 -70.85 -3.48
C LEU A 233 10.84 -69.52 -2.83
N ALA A 234 11.68 -69.55 -1.79
CA ALA A 234 12.20 -68.34 -1.16
C ALA A 234 13.03 -67.50 -2.13
N ARG A 235 13.82 -68.13 -3.01
CA ARG A 235 14.65 -67.45 -4.02
C ARG A 235 13.81 -66.74 -5.07
N GLU A 236 12.76 -67.40 -5.56
CA GLU A 236 11.80 -66.83 -6.50
C GLU A 236 10.99 -65.69 -5.86
N THR A 237 10.61 -65.85 -4.59
CA THR A 237 9.93 -64.80 -3.82
C THR A 237 10.82 -63.56 -3.67
N ALA A 238 12.10 -63.73 -3.34
CA ALA A 238 13.07 -62.64 -3.27
C ALA A 238 13.32 -61.98 -4.64
N ALA A 239 13.34 -62.77 -5.73
CA ALA A 239 13.46 -62.28 -7.11
C ALA A 239 12.28 -61.37 -7.48
N THR A 240 11.07 -61.83 -7.15
CA THR A 240 9.82 -61.13 -7.41
C THR A 240 9.76 -59.84 -6.59
N GLY A 241 10.10 -59.91 -5.30
CA GLY A 241 10.20 -58.72 -4.44
C GLY A 241 11.21 -57.68 -4.93
N LEU A 242 12.33 -58.11 -5.52
CA LEU A 242 13.31 -57.21 -6.14
C LEU A 242 12.77 -56.54 -7.42
N ALA A 243 12.03 -57.29 -8.24
CA ALA A 243 11.38 -56.78 -9.43
C ALA A 243 10.28 -55.76 -9.07
N ASP A 244 9.46 -56.05 -8.07
CA ASP A 244 8.39 -55.17 -7.59
C ASP A 244 8.95 -53.90 -6.96
N ALA A 245 10.00 -54.01 -6.13
CA ALA A 245 10.68 -52.84 -5.56
C ALA A 245 11.24 -51.92 -6.65
N ARG A 246 11.86 -52.49 -7.70
CA ARG A 246 12.34 -51.72 -8.86
C ARG A 246 11.19 -51.05 -9.63
N ARG A 247 10.01 -51.67 -9.72
CA ARG A 247 8.83 -51.08 -10.37
C ARG A 247 8.28 -49.90 -9.58
N PHE A 248 8.07 -50.05 -8.27
CA PHE A 248 7.59 -48.97 -7.42
C PHE A 248 8.55 -47.77 -7.38
N ILE A 249 9.87 -47.99 -7.39
CA ILE A 249 10.85 -46.90 -7.43
C ILE A 249 10.79 -46.13 -8.75
N ARG A 250 10.53 -46.80 -9.89
CA ARG A 250 10.31 -46.11 -11.16
C ARG A 250 9.04 -45.26 -11.14
N GLU A 251 8.00 -45.72 -10.46
CA GLU A 251 6.74 -44.96 -10.29
C GLU A 251 6.89 -43.77 -9.31
N LEU A 252 7.84 -43.83 -8.36
CA LEU A 252 8.18 -42.70 -7.46
C LEU A 252 9.15 -41.68 -8.06
N ALA A 253 9.88 -42.04 -9.12
CA ALA A 253 10.73 -41.10 -9.84
C ALA A 253 9.85 -40.08 -10.62
N PRO A 254 10.19 -38.78 -10.63
CA PRO A 254 9.40 -37.78 -11.35
C PRO A 254 9.24 -38.17 -12.84
N PRO A 255 8.08 -37.93 -13.48
CA PRO A 255 7.84 -38.26 -14.90
C PRO A 255 8.73 -37.48 -15.90
N ASP A 256 9.59 -36.58 -15.45
CA ASP A 256 10.15 -35.51 -16.28
C ASP A 256 11.35 -35.88 -17.17
N LEU A 257 11.61 -37.16 -17.44
CA LEU A 257 12.72 -37.53 -18.34
C LEU A 257 12.40 -38.56 -19.43
N ASP A 258 11.19 -39.11 -19.51
CA ASP A 258 10.86 -40.11 -20.55
C ASP A 258 10.13 -39.53 -21.77
N ASP A 259 9.34 -38.45 -21.64
CA ASP A 259 8.53 -37.95 -22.76
C ASP A 259 9.15 -36.79 -23.57
N GLN A 260 10.29 -36.21 -23.15
CA GLN A 260 11.02 -35.18 -23.94
C GLN A 260 12.55 -35.25 -23.82
N GLY A 261 13.13 -36.44 -23.75
CA GLY A 261 14.59 -36.62 -23.85
C GLY A 261 15.19 -36.01 -25.14
N LEU A 262 16.53 -35.83 -25.17
CA LEU A 262 17.36 -35.16 -26.18
C LEU A 262 16.89 -35.24 -27.66
N GLY A 263 16.24 -36.34 -28.06
CA GLY A 263 15.66 -36.52 -29.40
C GLY A 263 14.45 -35.64 -29.74
N GLY A 264 13.80 -35.02 -28.75
CA GLY A 264 12.74 -34.03 -28.94
C GLY A 264 13.27 -32.61 -29.14
N ALA A 265 14.41 -32.28 -28.54
CA ALA A 265 15.08 -30.98 -28.69
C ALA A 265 15.77 -30.83 -30.05
N LEU A 266 16.35 -31.92 -30.58
CA LEU A 266 17.07 -31.92 -31.87
C LEU A 266 16.15 -31.89 -33.11
N ARG A 267 14.85 -32.15 -32.97
CA ARG A 267 13.87 -32.11 -34.09
C ARG A 267 13.25 -30.73 -34.33
N ARG A 268 13.60 -29.73 -33.50
CA ARG A 268 13.11 -28.34 -33.57
C ARG A 268 14.13 -27.36 -34.14
N LEU A 269 15.30 -27.84 -34.61
CA LEU A 269 16.26 -27.11 -35.44
C LEU A 269 16.10 -27.55 -36.89
#